data_AF-A0A930R5M2-F1
#
_entry.id   AF-A0A930R5M2-F1
#
_cell.length_a   1.000
_cell.length_b   1.000
_cell.length_c   1.000
_cell.angle_alpha   90.00
_cell.angle_beta   90.00
_cell.angle_gamma   90.00
#
_symmetry.space_group_name_H-M   'P 1'
#
loop_
_entity.id
_entity.type
_entity.pdbx_description
1 polymer ?
#
loop_
_entity_poly.entity_id
_entity_poly.type
_entity_poly.pdbx_seq_one_letter_code
_entity_poly.pdbx_strand_id
1 'polypeptide(L)'
;RVESFFPADARDAVRAQFADVVRGIFAQRLLPRRGGGRIAVFETLVGTPAVRNVLRQGRYDQLETLMMSGAAQGMQTAEMAEAELRARGVLA
;
A
#
# COMPACT_ATOMS: atom_id res chain seq x y z
N ARG A 1 -9.06 2.01 -7.44
CA ARG A 1 -10.51 2.01 -7.08
C ARG A 1 -11.08 3.42 -6.99
N VAL A 2 -10.46 4.35 -6.26
CA VAL A 2 -11.00 5.71 -6.07
C VAL A 2 -11.27 6.43 -7.40
N GLU A 3 -10.28 6.48 -8.31
CA GLU A 3 -10.45 7.13 -9.62
C GLU A 3 -11.53 6.52 -10.52
N SER A 4 -11.81 5.20 -10.37
CA SER A 4 -12.81 4.53 -11.22
C SER A 4 -14.24 4.97 -10.95
N PHE A 5 -14.50 5.67 -9.83
CA PHE A 5 -15.80 6.24 -9.53
C PHE A 5 -16.09 7.53 -10.30
N PHE A 6 -15.09 8.09 -10.98
CA PHE A 6 -15.19 9.39 -11.63
C PHE A 6 -15.11 9.27 -13.16
N PRO A 7 -15.84 10.13 -13.88
CA PRO A 7 -15.70 10.32 -15.33
C PRO A 7 -14.24 10.57 -15.72
N ALA A 8 -13.85 10.15 -16.94
CA ALA A 8 -12.45 10.17 -17.37
C ALA A 8 -11.81 11.57 -17.34
N ASP A 9 -12.59 12.59 -17.72
CA ASP A 9 -12.26 14.01 -17.68
C ASP A 9 -12.04 14.56 -16.26
N ALA A 10 -12.64 13.94 -15.25
CA ALA A 10 -12.49 14.34 -13.85
C ALA A 10 -11.36 13.61 -13.11
N ARG A 11 -10.78 12.54 -13.68
CA ARG A 11 -9.82 11.67 -12.96
C ARG A 11 -8.56 12.40 -12.53
N ASP A 12 -8.00 13.25 -13.38
CA ASP A 12 -6.76 13.98 -13.07
C ASP A 12 -6.95 14.95 -11.89
N ALA A 13 -8.07 15.68 -11.88
CA ALA A 13 -8.40 16.59 -10.79
C ALA A 13 -8.59 15.83 -9.47
N VAL A 14 -9.33 14.71 -9.49
CA VAL A 14 -9.55 13.86 -8.31
C VAL A 14 -8.24 13.27 -7.81
N ARG A 15 -7.36 12.83 -8.71
CA ARG A 15 -6.04 12.27 -8.39
C ARG A 15 -5.17 13.30 -7.68
N ALA A 16 -5.14 14.54 -8.17
CA ALA A 16 -4.40 15.62 -7.55
C ALA A 16 -4.92 15.93 -6.14
N GLN A 17 -6.24 16.06 -5.97
CA GLN A 17 -6.87 16.28 -4.66
C GLN A 17 -6.59 15.13 -3.69
N PHE A 18 -6.68 13.88 -4.16
CA PHE A 18 -6.36 12.70 -3.36
C PHE A 18 -4.90 12.73 -2.88
N ALA A 19 -3.97 13.08 -3.76
CA ALA A 19 -2.55 13.19 -3.42
C ALA A 19 -2.25 14.28 -2.37
N ASP A 20 -3.05 15.35 -2.31
CA ASP A 20 -2.85 16.43 -1.33
C ASP A 20 -3.26 16.00 0.09
N VAL A 21 -4.31 15.18 0.20
CA VAL A 21 -4.89 14.80 1.50
C VAL A 21 -4.44 13.45 2.02
N VAL A 22 -3.94 12.55 1.16
CA VAL A 22 -3.55 11.20 1.57
C VAL A 22 -2.46 11.22 2.64
N ARG A 23 -2.69 10.49 3.73
CA ARG A 23 -1.75 10.33 4.86
C ARG A 23 -1.08 8.96 4.84
N GLY A 24 -1.82 7.94 4.43
CA GLY A 24 -1.33 6.59 4.26
C GLY A 24 -2.45 5.69 3.76
N ILE A 25 -2.09 4.52 3.25
CA ILE A 25 -2.99 3.47 2.79
C ILE A 25 -2.52 2.17 3.44
N PHE A 26 -3.46 1.47 4.07
CA PHE A 26 -3.24 0.17 4.65
C PHE A 26 -4.12 -0.84 3.91
N ALA A 27 -3.50 -1.85 3.32
CA ALA A 27 -4.20 -2.96 2.69
C ALA A 27 -3.98 -4.23 3.51
N GLN A 28 -5.07 -4.94 3.78
CA GLN A 28 -5.05 -6.13 4.62
C GLN A 28 -5.47 -7.36 3.82
N ARG A 29 -4.71 -8.44 3.96
CA ARG A 29 -5.08 -9.78 3.49
C ARG A 29 -5.01 -10.75 4.65
N LEU A 30 -6.03 -11.61 4.79
CA LEU A 30 -6.07 -12.63 5.84
C LEU A 30 -5.57 -13.96 5.28
N LEU A 31 -4.50 -14.50 5.86
CA LEU A 31 -3.92 -15.78 5.48
C LEU A 31 -4.14 -16.84 6.55
N PRO A 32 -4.18 -18.13 6.17
CA PRO A 32 -4.23 -19.23 7.14
C PRO A 32 -3.02 -19.18 8.10
N ARG A 33 -3.30 -19.31 9.39
CA ARG A 33 -2.28 -19.36 10.44
C ARG A 33 -2.00 -20.81 10.84
N ARG A 34 -0.75 -21.15 11.16
CA ARG A 34 -0.43 -22.43 11.80
C ARG A 34 -1.15 -22.56 13.14
N GLY A 35 -1.67 -23.75 13.40
CA GLY A 35 -2.49 -24.03 14.58
C GLY A 35 -3.95 -23.58 14.44
N GLY A 36 -4.36 -23.12 13.25
CA GLY A 36 -5.75 -22.76 12.95
C GLY A 36 -6.03 -21.26 13.00
N GLY A 37 -7.17 -20.87 12.44
CA GLY A 37 -7.58 -19.48 12.31
C GLY A 37 -6.85 -18.74 11.16
N ARG A 38 -6.84 -17.41 11.25
CA ARG A 38 -6.24 -16.51 10.24
C ARG A 38 -5.34 -15.47 10.89
N ILE A 39 -4.35 -15.00 10.14
CA ILE A 39 -3.48 -13.89 10.51
C ILE A 39 -3.51 -12.83 9.41
N ALA A 40 -3.44 -11.56 9.80
CA ALA A 40 -3.43 -10.44 8.88
C ALA A 40 -2.01 -10.17 8.36
N VAL A 41 -1.88 -10.11 7.04
CA VAL A 41 -0.75 -9.54 6.32
C VAL A 41 -1.13 -8.11 5.95
N PHE A 42 -0.33 -7.15 6.36
CA PHE A 42 -0.55 -5.74 6.08
C PHE A 42 0.48 -5.22 5.08
N GLU A 43 -0.01 -4.63 4.00
CA GLU A 43 0.78 -3.72 3.17
C GLU A 43 0.51 -2.29 3.65
N THR A 44 1.57 -1.50 3.78
CA THR A 44 1.50 -0.14 4.33
C THR A 44 2.25 0.83 3.42
N LEU A 45 1.52 1.80 2.89
CA LEU A 45 2.05 2.92 2.13
C LEU A 45 1.83 4.20 2.93
N VAL A 46 2.90 4.98 3.18
CA VAL A 46 2.81 6.25 3.91
C VAL A 46 2.84 7.41 2.93
N GLY A 47 1.98 8.40 3.13
CA GLY A 47 1.80 9.58 2.27
C GLY A 47 2.94 10.60 2.38
N THR A 48 4.17 10.18 2.07
CA THR A 48 5.35 11.05 1.98
C THR A 48 5.26 11.98 0.77
N PRO A 49 6.05 13.08 0.72
CA PRO A 49 6.09 13.95 -0.46
C PRO A 49 6.38 13.19 -1.77
N ALA A 50 7.26 12.19 -1.74
CA ALA A 50 7.58 11.36 -2.90
C ALA A 50 6.37 10.53 -3.36
N VAL A 51 5.69 9.85 -2.43
CA VAL A 51 4.48 9.07 -2.72
C VAL A 51 3.38 9.97 -3.29
N ARG A 52 3.13 11.13 -2.67
CA ARG A 52 2.14 12.09 -3.15
C ARG A 52 2.46 12.61 -4.56
N ASN A 53 3.73 12.85 -4.86
CA ASN A 53 4.16 13.24 -6.19
C ASN A 53 3.90 12.15 -7.23
N VAL A 54 4.25 10.90 -6.92
CA VAL A 54 3.97 9.74 -7.79
C VAL A 54 2.47 9.55 -8.02
N LEU A 55 1.66 9.69 -6.96
CA LEU A 55 0.20 9.62 -7.06
C LEU A 55 -0.36 10.70 -7.99
N ARG A 56 0.09 11.95 -7.86
CA ARG A 56 -0.35 13.06 -8.74
C ARG A 56 -0.03 12.81 -10.21
N GLN A 57 1.07 12.11 -10.49
CA GLN A 57 1.50 11.78 -11.84
C GLN A 57 0.87 10.49 -12.39
N GLY A 58 0.11 9.75 -11.58
CA GLY A 58 -0.50 8.48 -11.98
C GLY A 58 0.48 7.34 -12.23
N ARG A 59 1.73 7.45 -11.77
CA ARG A 59 2.80 6.45 -12.00
C ARG A 59 2.82 5.38 -10.91
N TYR A 60 1.73 4.62 -10.80
CA TYR A 60 1.52 3.69 -9.68
C TYR A 60 2.54 2.55 -9.61
N ASP A 61 3.17 2.22 -10.74
CA ASP A 61 4.30 1.30 -10.86
C ASP A 61 5.48 1.66 -9.94
N GLN A 62 5.66 2.94 -9.61
CA GLN A 62 6.78 3.40 -8.76
C GLN A 62 6.50 3.27 -7.25
N LEU A 63 5.25 3.00 -6.85
CA LEU A 63 4.86 2.96 -5.44
C LEU A 63 5.53 1.80 -4.70
N GLU A 64 5.70 0.65 -5.35
CA GLU A 64 6.33 -0.52 -4.74
C GLU A 64 7.79 -0.24 -4.38
N THR A 65 8.57 0.34 -5.30
CA THR A 65 9.97 0.74 -5.04
C THR A 65 10.08 1.77 -3.90
N LEU A 66 9.13 2.71 -3.81
CA LEU A 66 9.07 3.66 -2.70
C LEU A 66 8.75 2.96 -1.37
N MET A 67 7.88 1.94 -1.36
CA MET A 67 7.61 1.16 -0.15
C MET A 67 8.82 0.35 0.30
N MET A 68 9.53 -0.30 -0.64
CA MET A 68 10.72 -1.10 -0.33
C MET A 68 11.84 -0.27 0.33
N SER A 69 12.01 0.98 -0.10
CA SER A 69 12.98 1.92 0.50
C SER A 69 12.41 2.70 1.70
N GLY A 70 11.11 2.53 1.97
CA GLY A 70 10.32 3.30 2.94
C GLY A 70 10.19 2.68 4.34
N ALA A 71 10.94 1.61 4.63
CA ALA A 71 10.80 0.84 5.87
C ALA A 71 10.98 1.67 7.14
N ALA A 72 11.94 2.61 7.14
CA ALA A 72 12.18 3.52 8.27
C ALA A 72 10.99 4.47 8.54
N GLN A 73 10.17 4.74 7.53
CA GLN A 73 8.94 5.53 7.64
C GLN A 73 7.71 4.66 7.96
N GLY A 74 7.89 3.35 8.20
CA GLY A 74 6.81 2.41 8.50
C GLY A 74 6.12 1.83 7.28
N MET A 75 6.72 1.94 6.09
CA MET A 75 6.19 1.28 4.88
C MET A 75 6.63 -0.18 4.81
N GLN A 76 5.80 -1.00 4.16
CA GLN A 76 6.11 -2.40 3.86
C GLN A 76 5.22 -2.86 2.70
N THR A 77 5.78 -3.66 1.79
CA THR A 77 4.97 -4.35 0.77
C THR A 77 4.28 -5.58 1.36
N ALA A 78 3.25 -6.10 0.68
CA ALA A 78 2.59 -7.33 1.10
C ALA A 78 3.56 -8.53 1.15
N GLU A 79 4.52 -8.58 0.22
CA GLU A 79 5.54 -9.63 0.11
C GLU A 79 6.51 -9.58 1.29
N MET A 80 6.96 -8.39 1.70
CA MET A 80 7.81 -8.20 2.88
C MET A 80 7.10 -8.68 4.15
N ALA A 81 5.85 -8.25 4.34
CA ALA A 81 5.04 -8.64 5.48
C ALA A 81 4.78 -10.16 5.52
N GLU A 82 4.49 -10.77 4.37
CA GLU A 82 4.30 -12.22 4.29
C GLU A 82 5.60 -12.98 4.56
N ALA A 83 6.73 -12.53 4.01
CA ALA A 83 8.03 -13.15 4.22
C ALA A 83 8.44 -13.12 5.71
N GLU A 84 8.19 -12.01 6.41
CA GLU A 84 8.42 -11.90 7.85
C GLU A 84 7.59 -12.90 8.66
N LEU A 85 6.30 -13.02 8.35
CA LEU A 85 5.41 -13.98 9.03
C LEU A 85 5.75 -15.43 8.70
N ARG A 86 6.23 -15.70 7.48
CA ARG A 86 6.75 -17.01 7.08
C ARG A 86 8.03 -17.36 7.82
N ALA A 87 8.97 -16.42 7.93
CA ALA A 87 10.21 -16.58 8.69
C ALA A 87 9.96 -16.82 10.19
N ARG A 88 8.92 -16.18 10.75
CA ARG A 88 8.42 -16.45 12.12
C ARG A 88 7.71 -17.79 12.27
N GLY A 89 7.45 -18.49 11.17
CA GLY A 89 6.77 -19.79 11.17
C GLY A 89 5.32 -19.74 11.61
N VAL A 90 4.63 -18.59 11.47
CA VAL A 90 3.23 -18.42 11.91
C VAL A 90 2.21 -18.63 10.79
N LEU A 91 2.62 -18.49 9.52
CA LEU A 91 1.79 -18.82 8.36
C LEU A 91 1.76 -20.33 8.13
N ALA A 92 0.59 -20.86 7.76
CA ALA A 92 0.39 -22.28 7.44
C ALA A 92 1.41 -22.77 6.41
#